data_AF-A0A821NX90-F1
#
_entry.id   AF-A0A821NX90-F1
#
_cell.length_a   1.000
_cell.length_b   1.000
_cell.length_c   1.000
_cell.angle_alpha   90.00
_cell.angle_beta   90.00
_cell.angle_gamma   90.00
#
_symmetry.space_group_name_H-M   'P 1'
#
loop_
_entity.id
_entity.type
_entity.pdbx_description
1 polymer ?
#
loop_
_entity_poly.entity_id
_entity_poly.type
_entity_poly.pdbx_seq_one_letter_code
_entity_poly.pdbx_strand_id
1 'polypeptide(L)'
;MNSKWKKKHLKWVLRSRSSHISEEQTIQIIHEAFEAWTKHTPLSIERVCTNCEADVVFDFAHGDHHDGAPFDGPGRTLAHAFFPEDGRIHFDASEKWTE
;
A
#
# COMPACT_ATOMS: atom_id res chain seq x y z
N MET A 1 -17.90 -4.41 -13.23
CA MET A 1 -17.33 -3.23 -12.55
C MET A 1 -16.07 -2.83 -13.31
N ASN A 2 -16.02 -1.61 -13.87
CA ASN A 2 -14.83 -1.10 -14.56
C ASN A 2 -14.09 -0.16 -13.59
N SER A 3 -13.27 -0.73 -12.71
CA SER A 3 -12.41 0.08 -11.83
C SER A 3 -11.11 0.40 -12.54
N LYS A 4 -10.86 1.68 -12.81
CA LYS A 4 -9.61 2.18 -13.39
C LYS A 4 -9.30 3.55 -12.81
N TRP A 5 -8.02 3.87 -12.69
CA TRP A 5 -7.58 5.23 -12.41
C TRP A 5 -8.02 6.17 -13.53
N LYS A 6 -8.64 7.31 -13.17
CA LYS A 6 -8.98 8.35 -14.16
C LYS A 6 -7.78 9.15 -14.64
N LYS A 7 -6.68 9.12 -13.88
CA LYS A 7 -5.41 9.78 -14.22
C LYS A 7 -4.26 8.78 -14.32
N LYS A 8 -3.16 9.23 -14.93
CA LYS A 8 -1.96 8.43 -15.14
C LYS A 8 -0.83 8.73 -14.17
N HIS A 9 -0.78 9.96 -13.67
CA HIS A 9 0.14 10.33 -12.62
C HIS A 9 -0.53 10.11 -11.26
N LEU A 10 -0.05 9.12 -10.51
CA LEU A 10 -0.55 8.72 -9.21
C LEU A 10 0.43 9.12 -8.12
N LYS A 11 -0.11 9.53 -6.98
CA LYS A 11 0.65 9.84 -5.77
C LYS A 11 0.46 8.72 -4.77
N TRP A 12 1.53 8.31 -4.09
CA TRP A 12 1.45 7.32 -3.02
C TRP A 12 2.08 7.80 -1.72
N VAL A 13 1.61 7.24 -0.61
CA VAL A 13 2.10 7.57 0.72
C VAL A 13 2.09 6.35 1.62
N LEU A 14 3.07 6.25 2.52
CA LEU A 14 3.11 5.28 3.61
C LEU A 14 2.64 5.96 4.90
N ARG A 15 1.53 5.49 5.49
CA ARG A 15 0.89 6.11 6.66
C ARG A 15 1.32 5.51 7.99
N SER A 16 1.61 4.22 8.02
CA SER A 16 2.16 3.56 9.21
C SER A 16 3.32 2.64 8.85
N ARG A 17 3.97 2.11 9.89
CA ARG A 17 5.21 1.37 9.80
C ARG A 17 5.00 -0.03 10.37
N SER A 18 5.69 -1.00 9.79
CA SER A 18 5.92 -2.29 10.45
C SER A 18 6.93 -2.14 11.58
N SER A 19 6.83 -2.96 12.62
CA SER A 19 7.86 -3.08 13.66
C SER A 19 9.03 -3.99 13.26
N HIS A 20 8.91 -4.72 12.14
CA HIS A 20 9.85 -5.78 11.74
C HIS A 20 10.80 -5.38 10.61
N ILE A 21 10.43 -4.38 9.80
CA ILE A 21 11.22 -3.86 8.70
C ILE A 21 11.29 -2.33 8.83
N SER A 22 12.45 -1.74 8.49
CA SER A 22 12.61 -0.28 8.60
C SER A 22 11.71 0.45 7.61
N GLU A 23 11.37 1.71 7.93
CA GLU A 23 10.60 2.54 7.00
C GLU A 23 11.36 2.70 5.67
N GLU A 24 12.67 2.96 5.73
CA GLU A 24 13.50 3.13 4.52
C GLU A 24 13.47 1.91 3.61
N GLN A 25 13.64 0.71 4.15
CA GLN A 25 13.52 -0.53 3.37
C GLN A 25 12.10 -0.72 2.82
N THR A 26 11.07 -0.45 3.63
CA THR A 26 9.67 -0.52 3.19
C THR A 26 9.43 0.39 1.98
N ILE A 27 9.97 1.62 2.03
CA ILE A 27 9.86 2.60 0.94
C ILE A 27 10.53 2.09 -0.33
N GLN A 28 11.75 1.57 -0.18
CA GLN A 28 12.52 1.05 -1.30
C GLN A 28 11.78 -0.12 -1.98
N ILE A 29 11.25 -1.05 -1.19
CA ILE A 29 10.47 -2.20 -1.70
C ILE A 29 9.19 -1.73 -2.39
N ILE A 30 8.46 -0.76 -1.82
CA ILE A 30 7.26 -0.20 -2.47
C ILE A 30 7.62 0.47 -3.80
N HIS A 31 8.75 1.19 -3.85
CA HIS A 31 9.24 1.80 -5.09
C HIS A 31 9.50 0.73 -6.17
N GLU A 32 10.24 -0.33 -5.84
CA GLU A 32 10.52 -1.44 -6.75
C GLU A 32 9.24 -2.18 -7.17
N ALA A 33 8.29 -2.36 -6.25
CA ALA A 33 6.98 -2.94 -6.56
C ALA A 33 6.21 -2.07 -7.58
N PHE A 34 6.30 -0.74 -7.50
CA PHE A 34 5.71 0.14 -8.48
C PHE A 34 6.42 0.11 -9.84
N GLU A 35 7.74 -0.04 -9.86
CA GLU A 35 8.51 -0.18 -11.11
C GLU A 35 8.04 -1.36 -11.96
N ALA A 36 7.63 -2.46 -11.34
CA ALA A 36 7.05 -3.60 -12.04
C ALA A 36 5.81 -3.24 -12.89
N TRP A 37 5.05 -2.23 -12.47
CA TRP A 37 3.86 -1.74 -13.17
C TRP A 37 4.17 -0.59 -14.13
N THR A 38 4.95 0.39 -13.70
CA THR A 38 5.24 1.60 -14.50
C THR A 38 6.11 1.27 -15.71
N LYS A 39 6.90 0.19 -15.66
CA LYS A 39 7.66 -0.32 -16.83
C LYS A 39 6.77 -0.74 -18.00
N HIS A 40 5.53 -1.14 -17.74
CA HIS A 40 4.63 -1.73 -18.73
C HIS A 40 3.34 -0.92 -18.94
N THR A 41 3.21 0.24 -18.30
CA THR A 41 2.02 1.07 -18.38
C THR A 41 2.38 2.55 -18.52
N PRO A 42 1.49 3.41 -19.01
CA PRO A 42 1.71 4.87 -19.01
C PRO A 42 1.61 5.51 -17.62
N LEU A 43 1.56 4.72 -16.53
CA LEU A 43 1.46 5.25 -15.19
C LEU A 43 2.80 5.86 -14.76
N SER A 44 2.76 7.03 -14.15
CA SER A 44 3.86 7.58 -13.36
C SER A 44 3.43 7.64 -11.91
N ILE A 45 4.33 7.28 -11.01
CA ILE A 45 4.00 7.11 -9.59
C ILE A 45 5.04 7.89 -8.77
N GLU A 46 4.57 8.75 -7.87
CA GLU A 46 5.39 9.63 -7.05
C GLU A 46 5.07 9.44 -5.56
N ARG A 47 6.10 9.27 -4.73
CA ARG A 47 5.93 9.28 -3.27
C ARG A 47 5.73 10.73 -2.81
N VAL A 48 4.70 10.96 -2.01
CA VAL A 48 4.46 12.27 -1.38
C VAL A 48 4.69 12.23 0.14
N CYS A 49 4.70 13.40 0.76
CA CYS A 49 4.89 13.53 2.20
C CYS A 49 3.78 12.80 2.98
N THR A 50 4.08 12.34 4.20
CA THR A 50 3.11 11.55 4.99
C THR A 50 1.79 12.28 5.21
N ASN A 51 1.74 13.62 5.24
CA ASN A 51 0.50 14.38 5.44
C ASN A 51 -0.12 14.91 4.14
N CYS A 52 0.45 14.58 2.98
CA CYS A 52 -0.01 15.02 1.68
C CYS A 52 -1.20 14.17 1.20
N GLU A 53 -2.05 14.70 0.31
CA GLU A 53 -3.06 13.90 -0.38
C GLU A 53 -2.40 12.92 -1.36
N ALA A 54 -2.88 11.68 -1.39
CA ALA A 54 -2.36 10.60 -2.22
C ALA A 54 -3.50 9.75 -2.79
N ASP A 55 -3.25 9.13 -3.93
CA ASP A 55 -4.17 8.20 -4.61
C ASP A 55 -4.02 6.78 -4.10
N VAL A 56 -2.79 6.39 -3.73
CA VAL A 56 -2.49 5.07 -3.19
C VAL A 56 -1.95 5.23 -1.77
N VAL A 57 -2.62 4.59 -0.81
CA VAL A 57 -2.29 4.77 0.62
C VAL A 57 -1.90 3.43 1.20
N PHE A 58 -0.65 3.29 1.62
CA PHE A 58 -0.12 2.10 2.28
C PHE A 58 -0.27 2.24 3.79
N ASP A 59 -0.82 1.22 4.44
CA ASP A 59 -0.97 1.16 5.89
C ASP A 59 -0.70 -0.27 6.42
N PHE A 60 -0.15 -0.37 7.63
CA PHE A 60 -0.03 -1.58 8.42
C PHE A 60 -1.08 -1.54 9.53
N ALA A 61 -1.94 -2.56 9.61
CA ALA A 61 -3.03 -2.60 10.59
C ALA A 61 -3.14 -3.98 11.24
N HIS A 62 -3.72 -4.05 12.44
CA HIS A 62 -4.02 -5.29 13.14
C HIS A 62 -5.53 -5.51 13.18
N GLY A 63 -5.98 -6.76 13.07
CA GLY A 63 -7.36 -7.13 13.36
C GLY A 63 -8.39 -6.26 12.62
N ASP A 64 -9.45 -5.84 13.33
CA ASP A 64 -10.41 -4.87 12.81
C ASP A 64 -9.79 -3.47 12.70
N HIS A 65 -9.79 -2.98 11.46
CA HIS A 65 -9.26 -1.67 11.09
C HIS A 65 -10.30 -0.84 10.30
N HIS A 66 -11.59 -1.09 10.58
CA HIS A 66 -12.72 -0.23 10.20
C HIS A 66 -13.00 -0.11 8.70
N ASP A 67 -12.56 -1.07 7.90
CA ASP A 67 -12.87 -1.14 6.46
C ASP A 67 -13.73 -2.37 6.08
N GLY A 68 -14.14 -3.16 7.08
CA GLY A 68 -14.99 -4.35 6.92
C GLY A 68 -14.23 -5.62 6.54
N ALA A 69 -12.89 -5.59 6.46
CA ALA A 69 -12.05 -6.73 6.14
C ALA A 69 -10.96 -6.94 7.23
N PRO A 70 -11.33 -7.39 8.45
CA PRO A 70 -10.38 -7.52 9.54
C PRO A 70 -9.28 -8.54 9.22
N PHE A 71 -8.05 -8.26 9.64
CA PHE A 71 -6.95 -9.22 9.57
C PHE A 71 -7.09 -10.33 10.61
N ASP A 72 -6.55 -11.51 10.29
CA ASP A 72 -6.71 -12.75 11.07
C ASP A 72 -5.45 -13.18 11.83
N GLY A 73 -4.41 -12.34 11.82
CA GLY A 73 -3.15 -12.59 12.52
C GLY A 73 -2.20 -13.49 11.71
N PRO A 74 -1.10 -13.96 12.34
CA PRO A 74 0.04 -14.51 11.61
C PRO A 74 -0.26 -15.72 10.72
N GLY A 75 0.34 -15.71 9.53
CA GLY A 75 0.39 -16.82 8.58
C GLY A 75 -0.84 -16.99 7.70
N ARG A 76 -1.73 -15.99 7.62
CA ARG A 76 -2.98 -16.09 6.86
C ARG A 76 -3.15 -14.94 5.88
N THR A 77 -4.04 -13.99 6.13
CA THR A 77 -4.28 -12.86 5.21
C THR A 77 -3.17 -11.84 5.38
N LEU A 78 -2.22 -11.82 4.45
CA LEU A 78 -1.05 -10.95 4.57
C LEU A 78 -1.36 -9.47 4.29
N ALA A 79 -2.27 -9.20 3.35
CA ALA A 79 -2.60 -7.86 2.91
C ALA A 79 -3.90 -7.86 2.08
N HIS A 80 -4.51 -6.69 1.94
CA HIS A 80 -5.55 -6.44 0.94
C HIS A 80 -5.43 -5.06 0.31
N ALA A 81 -6.10 -4.85 -0.81
CA ALA A 81 -6.14 -3.58 -1.52
C ALA A 81 -7.54 -3.29 -2.06
N PHE A 82 -7.86 -2.00 -2.16
CA PHE A 82 -9.12 -1.53 -2.70
C PHE A 82 -8.95 -1.06 -4.15
N PHE A 83 -9.97 -1.31 -4.96
CA PHE A 83 -9.98 -0.90 -6.36
C PHE A 83 -9.86 0.64 -6.52
N PRO A 84 -9.33 1.13 -7.65
CA PRO A 84 -9.42 2.54 -7.99
C PRO A 84 -10.88 3.03 -7.96
N GLU A 85 -11.19 4.21 -7.41
CA GLU A 85 -10.26 5.27 -6.93
C GLU A 85 -10.05 5.30 -5.41
N ASP A 86 -10.39 4.23 -4.69
CA ASP A 86 -10.14 4.15 -3.25
C ASP A 86 -8.63 4.06 -2.96
N GLY A 87 -7.94 3.09 -3.57
CA GLY A 87 -6.48 3.02 -3.58
C GLY A 87 -5.81 2.71 -2.24
N ARG A 88 -6.57 2.44 -1.18
CA ARG A 88 -6.01 1.92 0.06
C ARG A 88 -5.41 0.54 -0.15
N ILE A 89 -4.25 0.31 0.46
CA ILE A 89 -3.55 -0.97 0.53
C ILE A 89 -3.16 -1.17 1.99
N HIS A 90 -3.69 -2.23 2.60
CA HIS A 90 -3.41 -2.57 3.99
C HIS A 90 -2.60 -3.85 4.06
N PHE A 91 -1.61 -3.87 4.95
CA PHE A 91 -0.79 -5.02 5.29
C PHE A 91 -1.09 -5.42 6.73
N ASP A 92 -1.14 -6.73 7.02
CA ASP A 92 -1.33 -7.20 8.38
C ASP A 92 -0.06 -6.92 9.20
N ALA A 93 -0.17 -6.01 10.16
CA ALA A 93 0.91 -5.63 11.07
C ALA A 93 1.29 -6.76 12.03
N SER A 94 0.46 -7.80 12.17
CA SER A 94 0.73 -8.98 12.98
C SER A 94 1.77 -9.92 12.33
N GLU A 95 2.03 -9.74 11.03
CA GLU A 95 3.02 -10.53 10.30
C GLU A 95 4.45 -10.07 10.58
N LYS A 96 5.37 -11.03 10.50
CA LYS A 96 6.81 -10.78 10.58
C LYS A 96 7.38 -10.40 9.22
N TRP A 97 7.14 -9.17 8.80
CA TRP A 97 7.65 -8.61 7.54
C TRP A 97 9.17 -8.57 7.50
N THR A 98 9.75 -8.97 6.36
CA THR A 98 11.20 -8.94 6.07
C THR A 98 11.45 -8.33 4.69
N GLU A 99 12.71 -8.07 4.37
CA GLU A 99 13.13 -7.79 2.98
C GLU A 99 12.91 -8.97 2.01
#